data_AF-A0A1M7I9S3-F1
#
_entry.id   AF-A0A1M7I9S3-F1
#
_cell.length_a   1.000
_cell.length_b   1.000
_cell.length_c   1.000
_cell.angle_alpha   90.00
_cell.angle_beta   90.00
_cell.angle_gamma   90.00
#
_symmetry.space_group_name_H-M   'P 1'
#
loop_
_entity.id
_entity.type
_entity.pdbx_description
1 polymer ?
#
loop_
_entity_poly.entity_id
_entity_poly.type
_entity_poly.pdbx_seq_one_letter_code
_entity_poly.pdbx_strand_id
1 'polypeptide(L)'
;MGEKKCPHCGEWSEWNQNLTDTCQHCGKTLGGADLDFQEKAAAQKKEREEQWIFYIKETDSDFVRAMKKTGNFFYTIYISIITFIAWLIAALPG
;
A
#
# COMPACT_ATOMS: atom_id res chain seq x y z
N MET A 1 -24.88 4.55 -9.17
CA MET A 1 -24.77 6.02 -9.14
C MET A 1 -25.38 6.47 -7.84
N GLY A 2 -24.58 7.09 -6.97
CA GLY A 2 -25.06 7.62 -5.68
C GLY A 2 -24.84 9.13 -5.65
N GLU A 3 -25.37 9.79 -4.62
CA GLU A 3 -25.08 11.20 -4.37
C GLU A 3 -24.21 11.30 -3.11
N LYS A 4 -23.19 12.16 -3.15
CA LYS A 4 -22.33 12.45 -1.99
C LYS A 4 -22.40 13.94 -1.70
N LYS A 5 -22.61 14.28 -0.43
CA LYS A 5 -22.55 15.65 0.04
C LYS A 5 -21.11 16.15 -0.02
N CYS A 6 -20.87 17.27 -0.70
CA CYS A 6 -19.55 17.85 -0.86
C CYS A 6 -19.02 18.36 0.49
N PRO A 7 -17.81 17.95 0.93
CA PRO A 7 -17.21 18.43 2.18
C PRO A 7 -16.77 19.90 2.12
N HIS A 8 -16.78 20.54 0.95
CA HIS A 8 -16.33 21.91 0.76
C HIS A 8 -17.44 22.95 0.63
N CYS A 9 -18.52 22.65 -0.11
CA CYS A 9 -19.65 23.57 -0.30
C CYS A 9 -20.93 23.11 0.41
N GLY A 10 -21.01 21.88 0.89
CA GLY A 10 -22.19 21.35 1.57
C GLY A 10 -23.35 20.96 0.66
N GLU A 11 -23.23 21.14 -0.66
CA GLU A 11 -24.24 20.70 -1.64
C GLU A 11 -24.09 19.22 -1.97
N TRP A 12 -25.19 18.57 -2.35
CA TRP A 12 -25.18 17.21 -2.87
C TRP A 12 -24.74 17.21 -4.32
N SER A 13 -23.84 16.31 -4.69
CA SER A 13 -23.45 16.12 -6.08
C SER A 13 -23.42 14.64 -6.42
N GLU A 14 -23.63 14.35 -7.70
CA GLU A 14 -23.52 13.01 -8.25
C GLU A 14 -22.12 12.42 -7.96
N TRP A 15 -22.10 11.14 -7.57
CA TRP A 15 -20.90 10.44 -7.14
C TRP A 15 -20.86 9.03 -7.73
N ASN A 16 -19.75 8.70 -8.38
CA ASN A 16 -19.50 7.41 -9.04
C ASN A 16 -18.60 6.49 -8.19
N GLN A 17 -18.59 6.69 -6.87
CA GLN A 17 -17.74 5.96 -5.92
C GLN A 17 -16.24 6.18 -6.11
N ASN A 18 -15.83 7.16 -6.92
CA ASN A 18 -14.43 7.54 -7.04
C ASN A 18 -14.14 8.73 -6.11
N LEU A 19 -13.01 8.68 -5.41
CA LEU A 19 -12.62 9.76 -4.50
C LEU A 19 -12.18 11.02 -5.27
N THR A 20 -11.70 10.85 -6.51
CA THR A 20 -11.27 11.96 -7.36
C THR A 20 -12.43 12.67 -8.07
N ASP A 21 -13.67 12.21 -7.92
CA ASP A 21 -14.83 12.86 -8.51
C ASP A 21 -14.94 14.30 -8.01
N THR A 22 -15.27 15.23 -8.92
CA THR A 22 -15.41 16.65 -8.62
C THR A 22 -16.87 17.03 -8.42
N CYS A 23 -17.12 17.91 -7.46
CA CYS A 23 -18.44 18.48 -7.23
C CYS A 23 -18.90 19.33 -8.42
N GLN A 24 -20.13 19.10 -8.91
CA GLN A 24 -20.74 19.86 -10.01
C GLN A 24 -20.99 21.35 -9.66
N HIS A 25 -21.06 21.69 -8.37
CA HIS A 25 -21.35 23.06 -7.91
C HIS A 25 -20.10 23.90 -7.63
N CYS A 26 -19.07 23.31 -7.01
CA CYS A 26 -17.87 24.05 -6.58
C CYS A 26 -16.58 23.62 -7.29
N GLY A 27 -16.61 22.57 -8.12
CA GLY A 27 -15.46 22.05 -8.87
C GLY A 27 -14.38 21.37 -8.03
N LYS A 28 -14.54 21.31 -6.70
CA LYS A 28 -13.58 20.65 -5.79
C LYS A 28 -13.85 19.15 -5.67
N THR A 29 -12.82 18.38 -5.35
CA THR A 29 -12.91 16.92 -5.18
C THR A 29 -13.84 16.52 -4.03
N LEU A 30 -14.65 15.49 -4.24
CA LEU A 30 -15.59 14.93 -3.28
C LEU A 30 -14.94 14.00 -2.25
N GLY A 31 -13.71 13.57 -2.50
CA GLY A 31 -12.95 12.70 -1.61
C GLY A 31 -12.45 13.38 -0.33
N GLY A 32 -12.26 14.71 -0.31
CA GLY A 32 -11.86 15.44 0.90
C GLY A 32 -10.69 14.79 1.65
N ALA A 33 -10.85 14.53 2.94
CA ALA A 33 -9.84 13.89 3.79
C ALA A 33 -9.49 12.45 3.37
N ASP A 34 -10.42 11.73 2.71
CA ASP A 34 -10.18 10.36 2.27
C ASP A 34 -9.18 10.30 1.10
N LEU A 35 -9.12 11.36 0.26
CA LEU A 35 -8.08 11.48 -0.78
C LEU A 35 -6.71 11.69 -0.16
N ASP A 36 -6.59 12.63 0.78
CA ASP A 36 -5.33 12.90 1.48
C ASP A 36 -4.82 11.64 2.21
N PHE A 37 -5.73 10.87 2.81
CA PHE A 37 -5.39 9.57 3.39
C PHE A 37 -4.90 8.57 2.34
N GLN A 38 -5.54 8.46 1.17
CA GLN A 38 -5.08 7.57 0.10
C GLN A 38 -3.72 7.98 -0.46
N GLU A 39 -3.48 9.28 -0.64
CA GLU A 39 -2.19 9.79 -1.12
C GLU A 39 -1.08 9.49 -0.10
N LYS A 40 -1.33 9.72 1.19
CA LYS A 40 -0.41 9.35 2.27
C LYS A 40 -0.17 7.86 2.36
N ALA A 41 -1.22 7.05 2.23
CA ALA A 41 -1.10 5.59 2.22
C ALA A 41 -0.27 5.10 1.02
N ALA A 42 -0.46 5.71 -0.16
CA ALA A 42 0.32 5.40 -1.36
C ALA A 42 1.79 5.80 -1.20
N ALA A 43 2.07 6.97 -0.63
CA ALA A 43 3.43 7.42 -0.33
C ALA A 43 4.12 6.49 0.67
N GLN A 44 3.46 6.17 1.78
CA GLN A 44 3.99 5.24 2.80
C GLN A 44 4.19 3.83 2.25
N LYS A 45 3.35 3.38 1.32
CA LYS A 45 3.53 2.08 0.65
C LYS A 45 4.81 2.08 -0.17
N LYS A 46 5.06 3.13 -0.95
CA LYS A 46 6.31 3.29 -1.73
C LYS A 46 7.53 3.36 -0.83
N GLU A 47 7.49 4.18 0.23
CA GLU A 47 8.60 4.28 1.19
C GLU A 47 8.92 2.93 1.84
N ARG A 48 7.89 2.19 2.24
CA ARG A 48 8.03 0.85 2.83
C ARG A 48 8.62 -0.15 1.85
N GLU A 49 8.19 -0.09 0.60
CA GLU A 49 8.75 -0.92 -0.47
C GLU A 49 10.23 -0.58 -0.69
N GLU A 50 10.58 0.70 -0.78
CA GLU A 50 11.97 1.16 -0.99
C GLU A 50 12.90 0.87 0.20
N GLN A 51 12.38 0.86 1.42
CA GLN A 51 13.11 0.48 2.64
C GLN A 51 13.34 -1.04 2.75
N TRP A 52 12.67 -1.87 1.93
CA TRP A 52 12.86 -3.30 1.96
C TRP A 52 14.26 -3.69 1.47
N ILE A 53 14.95 -4.56 2.22
CA ILE A 53 16.34 -4.97 1.97
C ILE A 53 16.53 -5.58 0.55
N PHE A 54 15.50 -6.25 0.03
CA PHE A 54 15.53 -6.84 -1.31
C PHE A 54 14.77 -6.04 -2.36
N TYR A 55 14.45 -4.77 -2.09
CA TYR A 55 13.80 -3.91 -3.08
C TYR A 55 14.67 -3.77 -4.32
N ILE A 56 14.07 -4.04 -5.47
CA ILE A 56 14.71 -3.98 -6.78
C ILE A 56 14.43 -2.59 -7.35
N LYS A 57 15.46 -1.75 -7.44
CA LYS A 57 15.34 -0.43 -8.05
C LYS A 57 15.42 -0.56 -9.57
N GLU A 58 14.76 0.33 -10.29
CA GLU A 58 14.85 0.37 -11.76
C GLU A 58 16.26 0.75 -12.24
N THR A 59 17.05 1.41 -11.39
CA THR A 59 18.45 1.77 -11.65
C THR A 59 19.44 0.64 -11.36
N ASP A 60 19.00 -0.50 -10.82
CA ASP A 60 19.87 -1.63 -10.53
C ASP A 60 20.26 -2.35 -11.83
N SER A 61 21.53 -2.77 -11.95
CA SER A 61 21.97 -3.59 -13.07
C SER A 61 21.33 -4.98 -13.05
N ASP A 62 21.23 -5.65 -14.21
CA ASP A 62 20.60 -6.98 -14.34
C ASP A 62 21.20 -8.02 -13.38
N PHE A 63 22.51 -7.94 -13.13
CA PHE A 63 23.18 -8.81 -12.16
C PHE A 63 22.72 -8.55 -10.72
N VAL A 64 22.64 -7.29 -10.30
CA VAL A 64 22.18 -6.91 -8.94
C VAL A 64 20.71 -7.31 -8.77
N ARG A 65 19.89 -7.12 -9.79
CA ARG A 65 18.48 -7.56 -9.82
C ARG A 65 18.36 -9.08 -9.63
N ALA A 66 19.20 -9.87 -10.32
CA ALA A 66 19.22 -11.32 -10.16
C ALA A 66 19.68 -11.74 -8.75
N MET A 67 20.73 -11.12 -8.23
CA MET A 67 21.20 -11.37 -6.86
C MET A 67 20.14 -11.06 -5.80
N LYS A 68 19.48 -9.89 -5.88
CA LYS A 68 18.42 -9.50 -4.94
C LYS A 68 17.24 -10.47 -4.99
N LYS A 69 16.85 -10.92 -6.18
CA LYS A 69 15.78 -11.91 -6.35
C LYS A 69 16.14 -13.25 -5.70
N THR A 70 17.36 -13.73 -5.91
CA THR A 70 17.88 -14.96 -5.28
C THR A 70 17.99 -14.82 -3.76
N GLY A 71 18.51 -13.68 -3.28
CA GLY A 71 18.60 -13.38 -1.85
C GLY A 71 17.22 -13.35 -1.16
N ASN A 72 16.24 -12.70 -1.79
CA ASN A 72 14.86 -12.67 -1.28
C ASN A 72 14.27 -14.08 -1.18
N PHE A 73 14.51 -14.94 -2.17
CA PHE A 73 14.03 -16.32 -2.17
C PHE A 73 14.60 -17.12 -0.98
N PHE A 74 15.91 -17.06 -0.74
CA PHE A 74 16.53 -17.72 0.40
C PHE A 74 16.08 -17.12 1.73
N TYR A 75 15.91 -15.81 1.81
CA TYR A 75 15.40 -15.14 3.00
C TYR A 75 13.97 -15.59 3.33
N THR A 76 13.09 -15.73 2.34
CA THR A 76 11.73 -16.25 2.54
C THR A 76 11.75 -17.68 3.07
N ILE A 77 12.59 -18.56 2.51
CA ILE A 77 12.75 -19.93 3.00
C ILE A 77 13.24 -19.91 4.45
N TYR A 78 14.27 -19.13 4.76
CA TYR A 78 14.81 -19.02 6.10
C TYR A 78 13.76 -18.58 7.13
N ILE A 79 13.05 -17.48 6.85
CA ILE A 79 11.98 -16.99 7.73
C ILE A 79 10.88 -18.02 7.88
N SER A 80 10.47 -18.72 6.81
CA SER A 80 9.44 -19.76 6.91
C SER A 80 9.83 -20.90 7.85
N ILE A 81 11.09 -21.33 7.81
CA ILE A 81 11.61 -22.39 8.69
C ILE A 81 11.64 -21.90 10.14
N ILE A 82 12.17 -20.70 10.39
CA ILE A 82 12.25 -20.14 11.75
C ILE A 82 10.85 -19.92 12.34
N THR A 83 9.92 -19.36 11.57
CA THR A 83 8.53 -19.17 12.01
C THR A 83 7.85 -20.51 12.29
N PHE A 84 8.09 -21.53 11.46
CA PHE A 84 7.56 -22.87 11.71
C PHE A 84 8.12 -23.48 13.01
N ILE A 85 9.42 -23.41 13.24
CA ILE A 85 10.06 -23.88 14.49
C ILE A 85 9.52 -23.10 15.69
N ALA A 86 9.42 -21.78 15.59
CA ALA A 86 8.88 -20.93 16.66
C ALA A 86 7.43 -21.29 16.99
N TRP A 87 6.62 -21.57 15.96
CA TRP A 87 5.25 -22.05 16.14
C TRP A 87 5.20 -23.41 16.84
N LEU A 88 6.07 -24.37 16.45
CA LEU A 88 6.17 -25.66 17.13
C LEU A 88 6.52 -25.51 18.61
N ILE A 89 7.48 -24.66 18.93
CA ILE A 89 7.86 -24.37 20.33
C ILE A 89 6.66 -23.80 21.10
N ALA A 90 5.95 -22.84 20.52
CA ALA A 90 4.79 -22.21 21.16
C ALA A 90 3.59 -23.16 21.30
N ALA A 91 3.44 -24.14 20.41
CA ALA A 91 2.33 -25.09 20.41
C ALA A 91 2.54 -26.28 21.36
N LEU A 92 3.78 -26.55 21.80
CA LEU A 92 4.06 -27.57 22.81
C LEU A 92 3.60 -27.06 24.18
N PRO A 93 2.75 -27.81 24.91
CA PRO A 93 2.50 -27.49 26.31
C PRO A 93 3.80 -27.72 27.09
N GLY A 94 4.26 -26.68 27.79
CA GLY A 94 5.44 -26.75 28.67
C GLY A 94 5.27 -27.75 29.80
#